data_AF-A0A2D5Y610-F1
#
_entry.id   AF-A0A2D5Y610-F1
#
_cell.length_a   1.000
_cell.length_b   1.000
_cell.length_c   1.000
_cell.angle_alpha   90.00
_cell.angle_beta   90.00
_cell.angle_gamma   90.00
#
_symmetry.space_group_name_H-M   'P 1'
#
loop_
_entity.id
_entity.type
_entity.pdbx_description
1 polymer ?
#
loop_
_entity_poly.entity_id
_entity_poly.type
_entity_poly.pdbx_seq_one_letter_code
_entity_poly.pdbx_strand_id
1 'polypeptide(L)' 'EEFPPYFDQALIARLSSEFTIPVTENTSRADVHFRLSDAEFERARQIDAQQDTPGRIEDFTLVDVRN' A
#
# COMPACT_ATOMS: atom_id res chain seq x y z
N GLU A 1 -2.83 -16.94 7.23
CA GLU A 1 -2.96 -15.79 6.31
C GLU A 1 -1.62 -15.08 6.28
N GLU A 2 -1.12 -14.79 5.08
CA GLU A 2 0.14 -14.08 4.86
C GLU A 2 -0.19 -12.83 4.06
N PHE A 3 0.21 -11.66 4.56
CA PHE A 3 -0.02 -10.40 3.88
C PHE A 3 0.99 -10.20 2.75
N PRO A 4 0.66 -9.41 1.71
CA PRO A 4 1.63 -9.06 0.69
C PRO A 4 2.84 -8.31 1.29
N PRO A 5 4.07 -8.52 0.78
CA PRO A 5 5.27 -7.88 1.35
C PRO A 5 5.23 -6.34 1.38
N TYR A 6 4.55 -5.70 0.41
CA TYR A 6 4.40 -4.24 0.36
C TYR A 6 3.50 -3.72 1.49
N PHE A 7 2.52 -4.51 1.92
CA PHE A 7 1.65 -4.17 3.04
C PHE A 7 2.42 -4.22 4.36
N ASP A 8 3.19 -5.30 4.59
CA ASP A 8 4.00 -5.44 5.80
C ASP A 8 5.01 -4.30 5.95
N GLN A 9 5.66 -3.91 4.85
CA GLN A 9 6.60 -2.79 4.86
C GLN A 9 5.93 -1.45 5.22
N ALA A 10 4.77 -1.14 4.61
CA ALA A 10 4.03 0.07 4.93
C ALA A 10 3.55 0.08 6.39
N LEU A 11 3.08 -1.06 6.90
CA LEU A 11 2.65 -1.21 8.28
C LEU A 11 3.81 -0.99 9.27
N ILE A 12 4.96 -1.63 9.03
CA ILE A 12 6.16 -1.48 9.85
C ILE A 12 6.63 -0.03 9.86
N ALA A 13 6.66 0.63 8.71
CA ALA A 13 7.07 2.03 8.60
C ALA A 13 6.14 2.95 9.40
N ARG A 14 4.82 2.74 9.30
CA ARG A 14 3.82 3.53 10.04
C ARG A 14 3.91 3.33 11.56
N LEU A 15 4.06 2.09 12.02
CA LEU A 15 4.24 1.81 13.44
C LEU A 15 5.55 2.40 13.98
N SER A 16 6.62 2.32 13.19
CA SER A 16 7.91 2.90 13.57
C SER A 16 7.83 4.41 13.75
N SER A 17 7.10 5.12 12.87
CA SER A 17 6.91 6.57 13.00
C SER A 17 6.08 6.94 14.23
N GLU A 18 4.96 6.24 14.46
CA GLU A 18 4.10 6.45 15.64
C GLU A 18 4.82 6.17 16.97
N PHE A 19 5.70 5.15 17.02
CA PHE A 19 6.45 4.82 18.24
C PHE A 19 7.73 5.63 18.44
N THR A 20 8.20 6.39 17.44
CA THR A 20 9.45 7.15 17.58
C THR A 20 9.37 8.16 18.72
N ILE A 21 8.28 8.93 18.84
CA ILE A 21 8.11 9.89 19.95
C ILE A 21 7.98 9.18 21.31
N PRO A 22 7.03 8.24 21.51
CA PRO A 22 6.86 7.59 22.81
C PRO A 22 8.10 6.84 23.33
N VAL A 23 8.92 6.28 22.44
CA VAL A 23 10.05 5.42 22.83
C VAL A 23 11.36 6.21 22.94
N THR A 24 11.52 7.31 22.19
CA THR A 24 12.81 7.99 22.07
C THR A 24 12.78 9.47 22.42
N GLU A 25 11.60 10.07 22.53
CA GLU A 25 11.37 11.51 22.79
C GLU A 25 12.08 12.44 21.77
N ASN A 26 12.56 11.89 20.65
CA ASN A 26 13.33 12.63 19.65
C ASN A 26 12.42 13.06 18.49
N THR A 27 12.03 14.33 18.50
CA THR A 27 11.15 14.94 17.49
C THR A 27 11.78 15.00 16.10
N SER A 28 13.07 15.31 16.00
CA SER A 28 13.77 15.35 14.71
C SER A 28 13.77 13.98 14.03
N ARG A 29 13.98 12.91 14.78
CA ARG A 29 13.87 11.54 14.26
C ARG A 29 12.44 11.20 13.87
N ALA A 30 11.45 11.63 14.65
CA ALA A 30 10.05 11.40 14.34
C ALA A 30 9.65 12.04 13.01
N ASP A 31 10.09 13.27 12.72
CA ASP A 31 9.81 13.95 11.45
C ASP A 31 10.39 13.22 10.23
N VAL A 32 11.55 12.57 10.40
CA VAL A 32 12.17 11.75 9.36
C VAL A 32 11.39 10.46 9.18
N HIS A 33 11.09 9.76 10.27
CA HIS A 33 10.32 8.51 10.22
C HIS A 33 8.89 8.72 9.68
N PHE A 34 8.26 9.86 9.98
CA PHE A 34 6.95 10.22 9.44
C PHE A 34 7.00 10.33 7.91
N ARG A 35 7.98 11.08 7.38
CA ARG A 35 8.18 11.21 5.92
C ARG A 35 8.49 9.88 5.25
N LEU A 36 9.27 9.01 5.90
CA LEU A 36 9.53 7.65 5.40
C LEU A 36 8.25 6.82 5.38
N SER A 37 7.43 6.90 6.43
CA SER A 37 6.16 6.16 6.48
C SER A 37 5.15 6.62 5.43
N ASP A 38 5.10 7.92 5.13
CA ASP A 38 4.24 8.44 4.06
C ASP A 38 4.69 7.94 2.68
N ALA A 39 5.99 7.99 2.41
CA ALA A 39 6.55 7.51 1.15
C ALA A 39 6.30 6.01 0.92
N GLU A 40 6.48 5.18 1.96
CA GLU A 40 6.19 3.74 1.88
C GLU A 40 4.69 3.46 1.71
N PHE A 41 3.83 4.27 2.32
CA PHE A 41 2.38 4.14 2.15
C PHE A 41 1.94 4.50 0.73
N GLU A 42 2.46 5.59 0.15
CA GLU A 42 2.20 5.95 -1.25
C GLU A 42 2.67 4.85 -2.22
N ARG A 43 3.85 4.30 -1.97
CA ARG A 43 4.41 3.17 -2.74
C ARG A 43 3.53 1.93 -2.65
N ALA A 44 3.10 1.55 -1.44
CA ALA A 44 2.22 0.41 -1.24
C ALA A 44 0.89 0.60 -1.98
N ARG A 45 0.29 1.79 -1.91
CA ARG A 45 -0.93 2.12 -2.66
C ARG A 45 -0.73 2.02 -4.17
N GLN A 46 0.41 2.46 -4.69
CA GLN A 46 0.72 2.35 -6.11
C GLN A 46 0.83 0.88 -6.56
N ILE A 47 1.50 0.04 -5.76
CA ILE A 47 1.63 -1.39 -6.04
C ILE A 47 0.26 -2.06 -6.01
N ASP A 48 -0.55 -1.76 -5.00
CA ASP A 48 -1.90 -2.29 -4.85
C ASP A 48 -2.78 -1.94 -6.06
N ALA A 49 -2.75 -0.68 -6.49
CA ALA A 49 -3.46 -0.21 -7.69
C ALA A 49 -2.97 -0.87 -9.00
N GLN A 50 -1.74 -1.37 -9.04
CA GLN A 50 -1.22 -2.14 -10.18
C GLN A 50 -1.59 -3.63 -10.11
N GLN A 51 -1.83 -4.17 -8.91
CA GLN A 51 -2.28 -5.55 -8.72
C GLN A 51 -3.78 -5.71 -8.96
N ASP A 52 -4.57 -4.66 -8.70
CA ASP A 52 -5.97 -4.59 -9.10
C ASP A 52 -6.05 -4.60 -10.63
N THR A 53 -6.16 -5.80 -11.20
CA THR A 53 -6.27 -6.00 -12.64
C THR A 53 -7.51 -5.25 -13.12
N PRO A 54 -7.44 -4.38 -14.15
CA PRO A 54 -8.63 -3.77 -14.71
C PRO A 54 -9.60 -4.89 -15.10
N GLY A 55 -10.83 -4.83 -14.60
CA GLY A 55 -11.83 -5.87 -14.83
C GLY A 55 -11.79 -6.32 -16.29
N ARG A 56 -11.42 -7.58 -16.51
CA ARG A 56 -11.34 -8.16 -17.86
C ARG A 56 -12.69 -7.89 -18.52
N ILE A 57 -12.71 -7.29 -19.70
CA ILE A 57 -13.94 -7.24 -20.49
C ILE A 57 -14.20 -8.69 -20.91
N GLU A 58 -15.05 -9.39 -20.17
CA GLU A 58 -15.31 -10.82 -20.38
C GLU A 58 -16.39 -11.08 -21.45
N ASP A 59 -17.26 -10.09 -21.75
CA ASP A 59 -18.45 -10.33 -22.56
C ASP A 59 -18.47 -9.49 -23.86
N PHE A 60 -18.26 -10.18 -24.99
CA PHE A 60 -18.65 -9.67 -26.31
C PHE A 60 -20.10 -10.08 -26.58
N THR A 61 -21.05 -9.26 -26.16
CA THR A 61 -22.51 -9.49 -26.35
C THR A 61 -22.94 -9.64 -27.82
N LEU A 62 -22.06 -9.37 -28.79
CA LEU A 62 -22.31 -9.50 -30.22
C LEU A 62 -22.00 -10.89 -30.80
N VAL A 63 -21.35 -11.79 -30.05
CA VAL A 63 -21.05 -13.16 -30.51
C VAL A 63 -22.14 -14.15 -30.11
N ASP A 64 -22.84 -13.92 -29.00
CA ASP A 64 -23.89 -14.83 -28.48
C ASP A 64 -25.20 -14.81 -29.29
N VAL A 65 -25.44 -13.79 -30.13
CA VAL A 65 -26.69 -13.67 -30.90
C VAL A 65 -26.71 -14.60 -32.14
N ARG A 66 -25.61 -15.29 -32.46
CA ARG A 66 -25.47 -16.10 -33.69
C ARG A 66 -25.64 -17.61 -33.53
N ASN A 67 -26.12 -18.12 -32.39
CA ASN A 67 -26.46 -19.54 -32.22
C ASN A 67 -27.90 -19.73 -31.75
#